data_AF-A0A960DC29-F1
#
_entry.id   AF-A0A960DC29-F1
#
_cell.length_a   1.000
_cell.length_b   1.000
_cell.length_c   1.000
_cell.angle_alpha   90.00
_cell.angle_beta   90.00
_cell.angle_gamma   90.00
#
_symmetry.space_group_name_H-M   'P 1'
#
loop_
_entity.id
_entity.type
_entity.pdbx_description
1 polymer ?
#
loop_
_entity_poly.entity_id
_entity_poly.type
_entity_poly.pdbx_seq_one_letter_code
_entity_poly.pdbx_strand_id
1 'polypeptide(L)'
;MSDILAVARDQVLDRGEGLDQHQTLQVLQLPDDRLDDLLALAHEVRMAWCGPDVEVEGIISLKTGGCPEDCHFCSQSGLFASPVRSAWLDVPSLVEAAKQTAKTGATEFCIVAAVRGPDERLLAQVAAGIEAIRNEVDIQIACSLGMLTSEQVDQLAAMGVHRYNH
;
A
#
# COMPACT_ATOMS: atom_id res chain seq x y z
N MET A 1 3.23 32.95 17.68
CA MET A 1 3.24 32.07 16.49
C MET A 1 1.79 31.82 16.12
N SER A 2 1.46 31.80 14.83
CA SER A 2 0.10 31.45 14.38
C SER A 2 -0.25 30.04 14.85
N ASP A 3 -1.47 29.79 15.31
CA ASP A 3 -1.93 28.44 15.66
C ASP A 3 -1.88 27.57 14.40
N ILE A 4 -1.17 26.44 14.46
CA ILE A 4 -0.96 25.55 13.31
C ILE A 4 -2.27 24.95 12.81
N LEU A 5 -3.26 24.70 13.69
CA LEU A 5 -4.56 24.19 13.25
C LEU A 5 -5.37 25.26 12.48
N ALA A 6 -5.21 26.54 12.83
CA ALA A 6 -5.83 27.64 12.07
C ALA A 6 -5.18 27.78 10.69
N VAL A 7 -3.85 27.63 10.61
CA VAL A 7 -3.11 27.63 9.33
C VAL A 7 -3.55 26.43 8.47
N ALA A 8 -3.62 25.23 9.04
CA ALA A 8 -4.04 24.04 8.31
C ALA A 8 -5.49 24.11 7.83
N ARG A 9 -6.38 24.77 8.59
CA ARG A 9 -7.77 25.02 8.15
C ARG A 9 -7.82 25.90 6.90
N ASP A 10 -7.13 27.05 6.90
CA ASP A 10 -7.09 27.91 5.70
C ASP A 10 -6.35 27.24 4.52
N GLN A 11 -5.17 26.67 4.78
CA GLN A 11 -4.28 26.21 3.71
C GLN A 11 -4.71 24.84 3.15
N VAL A 12 -4.94 23.86 4.02
CA VAL A 12 -5.21 22.48 3.61
C VAL A 12 -6.69 22.28 3.34
N LEU A 13 -7.57 22.69 4.25
CA LEU A 13 -9.01 22.50 4.08
C LEU A 13 -9.57 23.44 3.01
N ASP A 14 -9.39 24.75 3.16
CA ASP A 14 -10.08 25.71 2.29
C ASP A 14 -9.40 25.87 0.92
N ARG A 15 -8.06 25.80 0.85
CA ARG A 15 -7.30 26.01 -0.40
C ARG A 15 -6.77 24.74 -1.06
N GLY A 16 -6.71 23.61 -0.34
CA GLY A 16 -6.16 22.35 -0.86
C GLY A 16 -4.64 22.37 -1.06
N GLU A 17 -3.96 23.29 -0.39
CA GLU A 17 -2.51 23.42 -0.43
C GLU A 17 -1.89 22.63 0.73
N GLY A 18 -0.89 21.80 0.43
CA GLY A 18 -0.20 21.01 1.46
C GLY A 18 0.63 21.87 2.42
N LEU A 19 0.77 21.42 3.66
CA LEU A 19 1.67 22.04 4.63
C LEU A 19 3.14 21.89 4.21
N ASP A 20 3.95 22.90 4.47
CA ASP A 20 5.40 22.79 4.31
C ASP A 20 6.04 21.97 5.44
N GLN A 21 7.35 21.74 5.35
CA GLN A 21 8.10 20.99 6.36
C GLN A 21 8.00 21.61 7.76
N HIS A 22 8.08 22.94 7.87
CA HIS A 22 8.06 23.64 9.15
C HIS A 22 6.67 23.54 9.81
N GLN A 23 5.63 23.76 9.03
CA GLN A 23 4.23 23.64 9.44
C GLN A 23 3.90 22.19 9.87
N THR A 24 4.36 21.20 9.10
CA THR A 24 4.18 19.78 9.45
C THR A 24 4.85 19.44 10.78
N LEU A 25 6.06 19.96 11.03
CA LEU A 25 6.73 19.78 12.32
C LEU A 25 5.95 20.40 13.49
N GLN A 26 5.29 21.54 13.28
CA GLN A 26 4.43 22.14 14.31
C GLN A 26 3.21 21.27 14.61
N VAL A 27 2.61 20.62 13.61
CA VAL A 27 1.51 19.65 13.84
C VAL A 27 1.99 18.49 14.72
N LEU A 28 3.17 17.94 14.45
CA LEU A 28 3.76 16.86 15.25
C LEU A 28 4.13 17.25 16.69
N GLN A 29 4.20 18.55 16.98
CA GLN A 29 4.51 19.11 18.29
C GLN A 29 3.26 19.58 19.05
N LEU A 30 2.06 19.35 18.51
CA LEU A 30 0.83 19.67 19.21
C LEU A 30 0.74 18.86 20.51
N PRO A 31 0.31 19.48 21.62
CA PRO A 31 0.04 18.76 22.86
C PRO A 31 -1.20 17.85 22.72
N ASP A 32 -1.26 16.80 23.54
CA ASP A 32 -2.33 15.78 23.50
C ASP A 32 -3.75 16.37 23.66
N ASP A 33 -3.90 17.49 24.38
CA ASP A 33 -5.18 18.18 24.56
C ASP A 33 -5.71 18.85 23.28
N ARG A 34 -4.90 18.90 22.21
CA ARG A 34 -5.28 19.37 20.87
C ARG A 34 -5.46 18.23 19.86
N LEU A 35 -5.31 16.97 20.28
CA LEU A 35 -5.41 15.82 19.37
C LEU A 35 -6.81 15.70 18.74
N ASP A 36 -7.87 15.92 19.53
CA ASP A 36 -9.24 15.84 19.03
C ASP A 36 -9.53 16.91 17.95
N ASP A 37 -9.03 18.14 18.13
CA ASP A 37 -9.14 19.21 17.14
C ASP A 37 -8.41 18.84 15.83
N LEU A 38 -7.21 18.26 15.94
CA LEU A 38 -6.43 17.80 14.80
C LEU A 38 -7.14 16.69 14.03
N LEU A 39 -7.68 15.70 14.74
CA LEU A 39 -8.44 14.59 14.15
C LEU A 39 -9.71 15.08 13.45
N ALA A 40 -10.43 16.02 14.07
CA ALA A 40 -11.60 16.64 13.47
C ALA A 40 -11.24 17.39 12.17
N LEU A 41 -10.19 18.21 12.19
CA LEU A 41 -9.74 18.93 11.00
C LEU A 41 -9.26 17.98 9.90
N ALA A 42 -8.52 16.93 10.23
CA ALA A 42 -8.08 15.93 9.26
C ALA A 42 -9.27 15.21 8.61
N HIS A 43 -10.34 14.94 9.38
CA HIS A 43 -11.58 14.41 8.85
C HIS A 43 -12.28 15.39 7.90
N GLU A 44 -12.38 16.68 8.26
CA GLU A 44 -12.94 17.72 7.38
C GLU A 44 -12.17 17.79 6.06
N VAL A 45 -10.83 17.76 6.10
CA VAL A 45 -9.96 17.75 4.90
C VAL A 45 -10.27 16.52 4.04
N ARG A 46 -10.29 15.32 4.63
CA ARG A 46 -10.61 14.08 3.91
C ARG A 46 -12.01 14.15 3.27
N MET A 47 -12.99 14.68 3.96
CA MET A 47 -14.35 14.82 3.45
C MET A 47 -14.45 15.83 2.30
N ALA A 48 -13.72 16.94 2.37
CA ALA A 48 -13.72 17.97 1.33
C ALA A 48 -13.01 17.53 0.05
N TRP A 49 -11.87 16.82 0.18
CA TRP A 49 -10.99 16.52 -0.95
C TRP A 49 -11.07 15.08 -1.46
N CYS A 50 -11.47 14.12 -0.61
CA CYS A 50 -11.60 12.70 -0.98
C CYS A 50 -13.04 12.20 -0.94
N GLY A 51 -13.96 12.94 -0.29
CA GLY A 51 -15.35 12.54 -0.12
C GLY A 51 -15.58 11.45 0.94
N PRO A 52 -16.82 10.93 1.03
CA PRO A 52 -17.21 9.92 2.02
C PRO A 52 -16.70 8.52 1.69
N ASP A 53 -16.38 8.25 0.42
CA ASP A 53 -16.14 6.91 -0.11
C ASP A 53 -14.86 6.27 0.47
N VAL A 54 -14.91 4.95 0.64
CA VAL A 54 -13.80 4.15 1.16
C VAL A 54 -13.47 3.08 0.13
N GLU A 55 -12.22 3.06 -0.32
CA GLU A 55 -11.68 2.00 -1.15
C GLU A 55 -11.30 0.80 -0.27
N VAL A 56 -11.67 -0.40 -0.72
CA VAL A 56 -11.33 -1.65 -0.03
C VAL A 56 -10.39 -2.46 -0.92
N GLU A 57 -9.24 -2.79 -0.37
CA GLU A 57 -8.19 -3.57 -1.02
C GLU A 57 -8.03 -4.93 -0.32
N GLY A 58 -8.06 -6.02 -1.08
CA GLY A 58 -7.64 -7.33 -0.59
C GLY A 58 -6.14 -7.51 -0.75
N ILE A 59 -5.46 -8.07 0.24
CA ILE A 59 -4.01 -8.30 0.21
C ILE A 59 -3.69 -9.80 0.32
N ILE A 60 -2.78 -10.28 -0.53
CA ILE A 60 -2.33 -11.67 -0.49
C ILE A 60 -0.81 -11.77 -0.63
N SER A 61 -0.21 -12.64 0.18
CA SER A 61 1.21 -12.93 0.11
C SER A 61 1.49 -14.03 -0.93
N LEU A 62 2.09 -13.65 -2.05
CA LEU A 62 2.58 -14.59 -3.08
C LEU A 62 3.81 -15.35 -2.58
N LYS A 63 4.67 -14.67 -1.83
CA LYS A 63 5.87 -15.24 -1.21
C LYS A 63 5.94 -14.77 0.24
N THR A 64 5.74 -15.69 1.17
CA THR A 64 5.74 -15.43 2.61
C THR A 64 7.08 -15.84 3.23
N GLY A 65 7.61 -15.04 4.16
CA GLY A 65 8.78 -15.37 4.99
C GLY A 65 10.11 -15.55 4.23
N GLY A 66 11.22 -15.63 4.96
CA GLY A 66 12.55 -15.86 4.36
C GLY A 66 13.03 -14.73 3.45
N CYS A 67 12.68 -13.47 3.75
CA CYS A 67 13.22 -12.30 3.07
C CYS A 67 14.73 -12.20 3.35
N PRO A 68 15.58 -11.90 2.36
CA PRO A 68 17.03 -11.80 2.58
C PRO A 68 17.47 -10.54 3.36
N GLU A 69 16.58 -9.56 3.54
CA GLU A 69 16.90 -8.31 4.25
C GLU A 69 16.99 -8.51 5.78
N ASP A 70 17.77 -7.65 6.44
CA ASP A 70 17.99 -7.60 7.89
C ASP A 70 17.11 -6.57 8.60
N CYS A 71 15.94 -6.24 8.04
CA CYS A 71 15.00 -5.30 8.66
C CYS A 71 14.58 -5.80 10.06
N HIS A 72 15.13 -5.18 11.11
CA HIS A 72 14.94 -5.60 12.50
C HIS A 72 13.48 -5.64 12.97
N PHE A 73 12.61 -4.83 12.37
CA PHE A 73 11.19 -4.80 12.67
C PHE A 73 10.37 -5.85 11.92
N CYS A 74 10.94 -6.52 10.91
CA CYS A 74 10.21 -7.38 9.99
C CYS A 74 10.25 -8.85 10.44
N SER A 75 9.09 -9.40 10.83
CA SER A 75 8.94 -10.82 11.15
C SER A 75 9.19 -11.77 9.98
N GLN A 76 9.28 -11.25 8.74
CA GLN A 76 9.52 -12.05 7.55
C GLN A 76 11.01 -12.11 7.14
N SER A 77 11.90 -11.40 7.84
CA SER A 77 13.34 -11.52 7.63
C SER A 77 13.82 -12.95 7.91
N GLY A 78 14.62 -13.49 7.00
CA GLY A 78 15.28 -14.79 7.15
C GLY A 78 16.53 -14.76 8.01
N LEU A 79 16.96 -13.58 8.46
CA LEU A 79 18.17 -13.40 9.28
C LEU A 79 17.89 -13.43 10.79
N PHE A 80 16.62 -13.41 11.19
CA PHE A 80 16.19 -13.48 12.59
C PHE A 80 15.29 -14.69 12.86
N ALA A 81 15.26 -15.13 14.11
CA ALA A 81 14.34 -16.19 14.53
C ALA A 81 12.89 -15.70 14.41
N SER A 82 12.09 -16.39 13.60
CA SER A 82 10.70 -16.03 13.34
C SER A 82 9.83 -17.29 13.32
N PRO A 83 8.57 -17.21 13.81
CA PRO A 83 7.60 -18.29 13.64
C PRO A 83 7.05 -18.37 12.20
N VAL A 84 7.33 -17.39 11.34
CA VAL A 84 6.81 -17.32 9.97
C VAL A 84 7.50 -18.36 9.10
N ARG A 85 6.72 -19.31 8.57
CA ARG A 85 7.22 -20.34 7.65
C ARG A 85 7.28 -19.80 6.24
N SER A 86 8.38 -20.10 5.54
CA SER A 86 8.52 -19.76 4.12
C SER A 86 7.49 -20.54 3.31
N ALA A 87 6.73 -19.83 2.48
CA ALA A 87 5.69 -20.41 1.63
C ALA A 87 5.54 -19.62 0.34
N TRP A 88 5.14 -20.31 -0.72
CA TRP A 88 4.81 -19.72 -2.02
C TRP A 88 3.38 -20.08 -2.37
N LEU A 89 2.63 -19.10 -2.86
CA LEU A 89 1.29 -19.31 -3.37
C LEU A 89 1.37 -19.64 -4.86
N ASP A 90 0.61 -20.63 -5.33
CA ASP A 90 0.51 -20.91 -6.77
C ASP A 90 -0.48 -19.96 -7.46
N VAL A 91 -0.38 -19.87 -8.79
CA VAL A 91 -1.24 -18.98 -9.59
C VAL A 91 -2.74 -19.35 -9.47
N PRO A 92 -3.15 -20.63 -9.50
CA PRO A 92 -4.57 -20.97 -9.29
C PRO A 92 -5.12 -20.45 -7.96
N SER A 93 -4.37 -20.60 -6.86
CA SER A 93 -4.77 -20.12 -5.54
C SER A 93 -4.78 -18.59 -5.48
N LEU A 94 -3.86 -17.93 -6.19
CA LEU A 94 -3.83 -16.47 -6.32
C LEU A 94 -5.09 -15.94 -7.04
N VAL A 95 -5.50 -16.59 -8.13
CA VAL A 95 -6.73 -16.27 -8.88
C VAL A 95 -7.96 -16.47 -8.00
N GLU A 96 -8.02 -17.58 -7.26
CA GLU A 96 -9.15 -17.82 -6.35
C GLU A 96 -9.21 -16.76 -5.24
N ALA A 97 -8.07 -16.35 -4.68
CA ALA A 97 -8.02 -15.25 -3.72
C ALA A 97 -8.55 -13.94 -4.32
N ALA A 98 -8.16 -13.60 -5.55
CA ALA A 98 -8.66 -12.41 -6.24
C ALA A 98 -10.18 -12.46 -6.48
N LYS A 99 -10.71 -13.63 -6.87
CA LYS A 99 -12.16 -13.84 -7.01
C LYS A 99 -12.89 -13.65 -5.69
N GLN A 100 -12.34 -14.17 -4.59
CA GLN A 100 -12.94 -14.00 -3.27
C GLN A 100 -12.88 -12.54 -2.80
N THR A 101 -11.78 -11.84 -3.06
CA THR A 101 -11.66 -10.40 -2.81
C THR A 101 -12.72 -9.61 -3.58
N ALA A 102 -12.88 -9.83 -4.89
CA ALA A 102 -13.90 -9.12 -5.66
C ALA A 102 -15.32 -9.39 -5.13
N LYS A 103 -15.62 -10.61 -4.65
CA LYS A 103 -16.91 -10.95 -4.04
C LYS A 103 -17.21 -10.19 -2.75
N THR A 104 -16.21 -9.64 -2.06
CA THR A 104 -16.43 -8.80 -0.86
C THR A 104 -16.86 -7.38 -1.23
N GLY A 105 -16.80 -7.00 -2.51
CA GLY A 105 -16.99 -5.63 -2.98
C GLY A 105 -15.70 -4.80 -3.00
N ALA A 106 -14.54 -5.43 -2.75
CA ALA A 106 -13.24 -4.78 -2.90
C ALA A 106 -12.95 -4.46 -4.37
N THR A 107 -12.39 -3.27 -4.59
CA THR A 107 -12.06 -2.75 -5.93
C THR A 107 -10.61 -3.01 -6.32
N GLU A 108 -9.76 -3.37 -5.35
CA GLU A 108 -8.32 -3.57 -5.53
C GLU A 108 -7.84 -4.89 -4.89
N PHE A 109 -6.83 -5.50 -5.51
CA PHE A 109 -6.17 -6.72 -5.05
C PHE A 109 -4.64 -6.58 -5.12
N CYS A 110 -3.99 -6.65 -3.96
CA CYS A 110 -2.56 -6.44 -3.79
C CYS A 110 -1.81 -7.76 -3.72
N ILE A 111 -0.85 -7.94 -4.63
CA ILE A 111 0.09 -9.06 -4.61
C ILE A 111 1.36 -8.62 -3.88
N VAL A 112 1.65 -9.24 -2.73
CA VAL A 112 2.83 -8.90 -1.92
C VAL A 112 3.83 -10.04 -1.81
N ALA A 113 5.11 -9.70 -1.68
CA ALA A 113 6.19 -10.68 -1.55
C ALA A 113 7.24 -10.24 -0.52
N ALA A 114 7.64 -11.18 0.35
CA ALA A 114 8.69 -10.98 1.35
C ALA A 114 10.08 -11.04 0.70
N VAL A 115 10.45 -10.03 -0.07
CA VAL A 115 11.72 -9.95 -0.79
C VAL A 115 12.34 -8.55 -0.68
N ARG A 116 13.63 -8.43 -0.97
CA ARG A 116 14.29 -7.13 -1.14
C ARG A 116 13.78 -6.39 -2.38
N GLY A 117 13.57 -7.15 -3.45
CA GLY A 117 13.14 -6.74 -4.77
C GLY A 117 12.86 -8.02 -5.58
N PRO A 118 12.10 -7.95 -6.67
CA PRO A 118 11.72 -9.15 -7.39
C PRO A 118 12.84 -9.63 -8.32
N ASP A 119 13.10 -10.93 -8.33
CA ASP A 119 13.94 -11.58 -9.35
C ASP A 119 13.10 -11.93 -10.60
N GLU A 120 13.77 -12.38 -11.66
CA GLU A 120 13.10 -12.76 -12.92
C GLU A 120 12.02 -13.83 -12.71
N ARG A 121 12.25 -14.77 -11.79
CA ARG A 121 11.30 -15.84 -11.49
C ARG A 121 10.05 -15.31 -10.81
N LEU A 122 10.20 -14.42 -9.83
CA LEU A 122 9.08 -13.79 -9.14
C LEU A 122 8.30 -12.90 -10.12
N LEU A 123 8.98 -12.10 -10.95
CA LEU A 123 8.30 -11.28 -11.96
C LEU A 123 7.53 -12.12 -12.97
N ALA A 124 8.11 -13.22 -13.46
CA ALA A 124 7.41 -14.12 -14.36
C ALA A 124 6.15 -14.74 -13.71
N GLN A 125 6.23 -15.09 -12.42
CA GLN A 125 5.08 -15.61 -11.68
C GLN A 125 4.01 -14.52 -11.45
N VAL A 126 4.42 -13.29 -11.12
CA VAL A 126 3.51 -12.15 -10.97
C VAL A 126 2.82 -11.84 -12.30
N ALA A 127 3.55 -11.83 -13.42
CA ALA A 127 3.00 -11.61 -14.75
C ALA A 127 1.93 -12.66 -15.11
N ALA A 128 2.24 -13.94 -14.90
CA ALA A 128 1.30 -15.03 -15.12
C ALA A 128 0.06 -14.92 -14.19
N GLY A 129 0.27 -14.50 -12.94
CA GLY A 129 -0.80 -14.24 -11.98
C GLY A 129 -1.73 -13.12 -12.42
N ILE A 130 -1.15 -11.98 -12.82
CA ILE A 130 -1.89 -10.80 -13.31
C ILE A 130 -2.74 -11.16 -14.52
N GLU A 131 -2.15 -11.82 -15.52
CA GLU A 131 -2.85 -12.26 -16.71
C GLU A 131 -4.03 -13.19 -16.36
N ALA A 132 -3.79 -14.18 -15.51
CA ALA A 132 -4.82 -15.14 -15.09
C ALA A 132 -5.95 -14.47 -14.30
N ILE A 133 -5.64 -13.52 -13.42
CA ILE A 133 -6.66 -12.77 -12.65
C ILE A 133 -7.54 -11.94 -13.61
N ARG A 134 -6.92 -11.19 -14.52
CA ARG A 134 -7.65 -10.31 -15.46
C ARG A 134 -8.59 -11.07 -16.41
N ASN A 135 -8.26 -12.32 -16.72
CA ASN A 135 -9.12 -13.17 -17.54
C ASN A 135 -10.37 -13.68 -16.78
N GLU A 136 -10.38 -13.57 -15.46
CA GLU A 136 -11.34 -14.25 -14.58
C GLU A 136 -12.17 -13.30 -13.72
N VAL A 137 -11.66 -12.11 -13.42
CA VAL A 137 -12.31 -11.12 -12.56
C VAL A 137 -11.89 -9.69 -12.93
N ASP A 138 -12.86 -8.78 -12.90
CA ASP A 138 -12.62 -7.34 -13.08
C ASP A 138 -12.28 -6.71 -11.72
N ILE A 139 -10.98 -6.55 -11.45
CA ILE A 139 -10.45 -5.96 -10.22
C ILE A 139 -9.12 -5.25 -10.52
N GLN A 140 -8.87 -4.10 -9.88
CA GLN A 140 -7.59 -3.41 -10.02
C GLN A 140 -6.50 -4.21 -9.30
N ILE A 141 -5.32 -4.31 -9.92
CA ILE A 141 -4.19 -5.05 -9.34
C ILE A 141 -3.13 -4.08 -8.85
N ALA A 142 -2.73 -4.26 -7.59
CA ALA A 142 -1.60 -3.59 -6.97
C ALA A 142 -0.48 -4.59 -6.65
N CYS A 143 0.73 -4.06 -6.45
CA CYS A 143 1.89 -4.89 -6.12
C CYS A 143 2.72 -4.25 -5.00
N SER A 144 3.29 -5.09 -4.13
CA SER A 144 4.34 -4.72 -3.19
C SER A 144 5.44 -5.78 -3.21
N LEU A 145 6.46 -5.54 -4.02
CA LEU A 145 7.50 -6.52 -4.35
C LEU A 145 8.90 -6.07 -3.93
N GLY A 146 8.99 -5.03 -3.08
CA GLY A 146 10.24 -4.43 -2.62
C GLY A 146 10.77 -3.35 -3.57
N MET A 147 12.09 -3.18 -3.59
CA MET A 147 12.76 -2.21 -4.46
C MET A 147 12.75 -2.68 -5.91
N LEU A 148 12.33 -1.79 -6.80
CA LEU A 148 12.32 -2.03 -8.26
C LEU A 148 13.47 -1.32 -8.95
N THR A 149 13.93 -1.90 -10.07
CA THR A 149 14.68 -1.15 -11.09
C THR A 149 13.71 -0.41 -12.02
N SER A 150 14.18 0.60 -12.76
CA SER A 150 13.36 1.31 -13.75
C SER A 150 12.73 0.38 -14.78
N GLU A 151 13.47 -0.63 -15.25
CA GLU A 151 12.94 -1.62 -16.20
C GLU A 151 11.80 -2.45 -15.58
N GLN A 152 11.91 -2.83 -14.31
CA GLN A 152 10.85 -3.56 -13.61
C GLN A 152 9.61 -2.70 -13.40
N VAL A 153 9.77 -1.38 -13.18
CA VAL A 153 8.66 -0.43 -13.14
C VAL A 153 7.92 -0.41 -14.49
N ASP A 154 8.65 -0.30 -15.60
CA ASP A 154 8.07 -0.30 -16.95
C ASP A 154 7.34 -1.62 -17.24
N GLN A 155 7.92 -2.75 -16.83
CA GLN A 155 7.29 -4.07 -16.97
C GLN A 155 5.98 -4.17 -16.19
N LEU A 156 5.96 -3.77 -14.91
CA LEU A 156 4.74 -3.82 -14.08
C LEU A 156 3.65 -2.87 -14.60
N ALA A 157 4.04 -1.67 -15.04
CA ALA A 157 3.10 -0.73 -15.67
C ALA A 157 2.50 -1.31 -16.96
N ALA A 158 3.31 -1.96 -17.80
CA ALA A 158 2.85 -2.63 -19.01
C ALA A 158 1.92 -3.83 -18.73
N MET A 159 2.08 -4.49 -17.58
CA MET A 159 1.16 -5.55 -17.12
C MET A 159 -0.19 -5.01 -16.61
N GLY A 160 -0.32 -3.69 -16.44
CA GLY A 160 -1.52 -3.04 -15.91
C GLY A 160 -1.59 -3.02 -14.39
N VAL A 161 -0.44 -3.07 -13.69
CA VAL A 161 -0.40 -2.79 -12.25
C VAL A 161 -0.78 -1.33 -12.03
N HIS A 162 -1.90 -1.11 -11.35
CA HIS A 162 -2.45 0.23 -11.12
C HIS A 162 -1.67 0.97 -10.03
N ARG A 163 -1.30 0.28 -8.95
CA ARG A 163 -0.64 0.86 -7.78
C ARG A 163 0.57 0.03 -7.36
N TYR A 164 1.66 0.70 -7.00
CA TYR A 164 2.83 0.06 -6.41
C TYR A 164 3.08 0.60 -5.01
N ASN A 165 3.12 -0.31 -4.03
CA ASN A 165 3.34 0.01 -2.62
C ASN A 165 4.78 -0.37 -2.23
N HIS A 166 5.61 0.61 -1.85
CA HIS A 166 6.99 0.41 -1.40
C HIS A 166 7.27 1.08 -0.06
#